data_AF-A0A7S4LNK0-F1
#
_entry.id   AF-A0A7S4LNK0-F1
#
_cell.length_a   1.000
_cell.length_b   1.000
_cell.length_c   1.000
_cell.angle_alpha   90.00
_cell.angle_beta   90.00
_cell.angle_gamma   90.00
#
_symmetry.space_group_name_H-M   'P 1'
#
loop_
_entity.id
_entity.type
_entity.pdbx_description
1 polymer ?
#
loop_
_entity_poly.entity_id
_entity_poly.type
_entity_poly.pdbx_seq_one_letter_code
_entity_poly.pdbx_strand_id
1 'polypeptide(L)'
;FFERPLSPFGMAHDLCSAMQSTDVAWAAQVHRFKAKSALLRAKATELSDRRARLEERQAALAEKHGGSKVKGTDKLKLNVGGTRVTVRRETLTQLPGTRLAALFSGRWEDCLLRDKKRRIFLDVNPRLFQKIVDFHNSMKIAP
;
A
#
# COMPACT_ATOMS: atom_id res chain seq x y z
N PHE A 1 54.21 -47.91 -2.93
CA PHE A 1 53.55 -49.02 -3.63
C PHE A 1 52.91 -49.92 -2.58
N PHE A 2 51.61 -49.91 -2.35
CA PHE A 2 50.59 -50.21 -3.34
C PHE A 2 49.28 -49.53 -2.92
N GLU A 3 48.80 -48.55 -3.68
CA GLU A 3 47.40 -48.15 -3.61
C GLU A 3 46.58 -49.39 -3.98
N ARG A 4 45.76 -49.89 -3.06
CA ARG A 4 44.82 -50.96 -3.37
C ARG A 4 43.85 -50.42 -4.41
N PRO A 5 43.66 -51.09 -5.56
CA PRO A 5 42.66 -50.65 -6.50
C PRO A 5 41.29 -50.75 -5.82
N LEU A 6 40.62 -49.60 -5.69
CA LEU A 6 39.24 -49.53 -5.23
C LEU A 6 38.42 -50.50 -6.09
N SER A 7 37.77 -51.46 -5.42
CA SER A 7 36.91 -52.43 -6.09
C SER A 7 35.83 -51.69 -6.88
N PRO A 8 35.59 -52.06 -8.16
CA PRO A 8 34.54 -51.44 -8.97
C PRO A 8 33.15 -51.56 -8.34
N PHE A 9 32.94 -52.56 -7.47
CA PHE A 9 31.70 -52.72 -6.70
C PHE A 9 31.52 -51.68 -5.58
N GLY A 10 32.60 -51.21 -4.96
CA GLY A 10 32.54 -50.19 -3.91
C GLY A 10 32.15 -48.82 -4.47
N MET A 11 32.76 -48.43 -5.59
CA MET A 11 32.42 -47.16 -6.25
C MET A 11 30.96 -47.11 -6.72
N ALA A 12 30.41 -48.21 -7.22
CA ALA A 12 29.02 -48.27 -7.67
C ALA A 12 28.00 -48.10 -6.53
N HIS A 13 28.29 -48.68 -5.36
CA HIS A 13 27.44 -48.54 -4.17
C HIS A 13 27.47 -47.11 -3.60
N ASP A 14 28.66 -46.50 -3.56
CA ASP A 14 28.84 -45.13 -3.06
C ASP A 14 28.21 -44.09 -3.99
N LEU A 15 28.31 -44.29 -5.32
CA LEU A 15 27.62 -43.44 -6.30
C LEU A 15 26.10 -43.60 -6.25
N CYS A 16 25.58 -44.81 -6.02
CA CYS A 16 24.14 -45.05 -5.87
C CYS A 16 23.60 -44.39 -4.59
N SER A 17 24.33 -44.52 -3.48
CA SER A 17 23.98 -43.88 -2.21
C SER A 17 24.03 -42.35 -2.30
N ALA A 18 25.03 -41.80 -3.00
CA ALA A 18 25.12 -40.37 -3.28
C ALA A 18 23.97 -39.88 -4.17
N MET A 19 23.60 -40.61 -5.23
CA MET A 19 22.44 -40.32 -6.07
C MET A 19 21.13 -40.33 -5.28
N GLN A 20 20.89 -41.36 -4.47
CA GLN A 20 19.69 -41.46 -3.62
C GLN A 20 19.62 -40.30 -2.61
N SER A 21 20.76 -39.92 -2.02
CA SER A 21 20.84 -38.78 -1.10
C SER A 21 20.53 -37.46 -1.82
N THR A 22 20.97 -37.28 -3.07
CA THR A 22 20.67 -36.08 -3.86
C THR A 22 19.20 -36.01 -4.29
N ASP A 23 18.57 -37.14 -4.61
CA ASP A 23 17.13 -37.20 -4.94
C ASP A 23 16.25 -36.85 -3.74
N VAL A 24 16.59 -37.34 -2.54
CA VAL A 24 15.87 -37.02 -1.30
C VAL A 24 16.05 -35.54 -0.95
N ALA A 25 17.27 -35.00 -1.07
CA ALA A 25 17.54 -33.58 -0.84
C ALA A 25 16.80 -32.69 -1.85
N TRP A 26 16.79 -33.06 -3.12
CA TRP A 26 16.03 -32.38 -4.17
C TRP A 26 14.53 -32.41 -3.89
N ALA A 27 13.97 -33.58 -3.56
CA ALA A 27 12.56 -33.73 -3.21
C ALA A 27 12.16 -32.86 -2.01
N ALA A 28 13.00 -32.80 -0.97
CA ALA A 28 12.78 -31.94 0.19
C ALA A 28 12.82 -30.45 -0.18
N GLN A 29 13.73 -30.05 -1.07
CA GLN A 29 13.84 -28.68 -1.55
C GLN A 29 12.65 -28.26 -2.42
N VAL A 30 12.21 -29.14 -3.33
CA VAL A 30 11.00 -28.95 -4.14
C VAL A 30 9.76 -28.85 -3.25
N HIS A 31 9.63 -29.73 -2.25
CA HIS A 31 8.54 -29.68 -1.29
C HIS A 31 8.52 -28.35 -0.52
N ARG A 32 9.69 -27.90 -0.02
CA ARG A 32 9.83 -26.60 0.67
C ARG A 32 9.43 -25.43 -0.22
N PHE A 33 9.82 -25.43 -1.49
CA PHE A 33 9.45 -24.38 -2.44
C PHE A 33 7.95 -24.40 -2.77
N LYS A 34 7.38 -25.59 -2.99
CA LYS A 34 5.92 -25.77 -3.16
C LYS A 34 5.13 -25.27 -1.95
N ALA A 35 5.56 -25.61 -0.73
CA ALA A 35 4.95 -25.11 0.49
C ALA A 35 5.04 -23.58 0.61
N LYS A 36 6.22 -22.99 0.34
CA LYS A 36 6.41 -21.52 0.39
C LYS A 36 5.60 -20.79 -0.67
N SER A 37 5.54 -21.31 -1.90
CA SER A 37 4.73 -20.73 -2.97
C SER A 37 3.23 -20.84 -2.69
N ALA A 38 2.74 -21.96 -2.14
CA ALA A 38 1.36 -22.10 -1.68
C ALA A 38 1.03 -21.09 -0.58
N LEU A 39 1.90 -20.90 0.41
CA LEU A 39 1.74 -19.90 1.46
C LEU A 39 1.67 -18.47 0.90
N LEU A 40 2.56 -18.12 -0.01
CA LEU A 40 2.58 -16.79 -0.62
C LEU A 40 1.31 -16.53 -1.44
N ARG A 41 0.81 -17.53 -2.16
CA ARG A 41 -0.48 -17.43 -2.88
C ARG A 41 -1.63 -17.21 -1.91
N ALA A 42 -1.69 -17.97 -0.82
CA ALA A 42 -2.73 -17.81 0.21
C ALA A 42 -2.69 -16.41 0.85
N LYS A 43 -1.49 -15.87 1.12
CA LYS A 43 -1.36 -14.49 1.63
C LYS A 43 -1.74 -13.44 0.59
N ALA A 44 -1.40 -13.66 -0.68
CA ALA A 44 -1.79 -12.75 -1.77
C ALA A 44 -3.32 -12.70 -1.94
N THR A 45 -4.00 -13.85 -1.87
CA THR A 45 -5.46 -13.91 -1.90
C THR A 45 -6.07 -13.20 -0.69
N GLU A 46 -5.55 -13.43 0.52
CA GLU A 46 -6.01 -12.75 1.74
C GLU A 46 -5.89 -11.21 1.62
N LEU A 47 -4.76 -10.72 1.13
CA LEU A 47 -4.53 -9.28 0.94
C LEU A 47 -5.46 -8.71 -0.14
N SER A 48 -5.70 -9.45 -1.23
CA SER A 48 -6.63 -9.07 -2.29
C SER A 48 -8.06 -8.94 -1.74
N ASP A 49 -8.52 -9.92 -0.98
CA ASP A 49 -9.86 -9.91 -0.38
C ASP A 49 -10.01 -8.77 0.62
N ARG A 50 -9.00 -8.55 1.45
CA ARG A 50 -8.98 -7.42 2.39
C ARG A 50 -9.03 -6.09 1.64
N ARG A 51 -8.32 -5.97 0.52
CA ARG A 51 -8.34 -4.77 -0.31
C ARG A 51 -9.72 -4.53 -0.92
N ALA A 52 -10.34 -5.56 -1.49
CA ALA A 52 -11.68 -5.49 -2.06
C ALA A 52 -12.72 -5.03 -1.02
N ARG A 53 -12.69 -5.59 0.21
CA ARG A 53 -13.57 -5.17 1.31
C ARG A 53 -13.37 -3.70 1.71
N LEU A 54 -12.14 -3.21 1.67
CA LEU A 54 -11.86 -1.80 1.98
C LEU A 54 -12.37 -0.88 0.86
N GLU A 55 -12.26 -1.29 -0.39
CA GLU A 55 -12.74 -0.52 -1.54
C GLU A 55 -14.27 -0.46 -1.57
N GLU A 56 -14.95 -1.57 -1.29
CA GLU A 56 -16.40 -1.62 -1.15
C GLU A 56 -16.89 -0.68 -0.03
N ARG A 57 -16.26 -0.72 1.14
CA ARG A 57 -16.56 0.22 2.24
C ARG A 57 -16.32 1.67 1.83
N GLN A 58 -15.25 1.95 1.09
CA GLN A 58 -14.94 3.30 0.61
C GLN A 58 -15.99 3.79 -0.40
N ALA A 59 -16.47 2.92 -1.30
CA ALA A 59 -17.52 3.24 -2.25
C ALA A 59 -18.86 3.51 -1.54
N ALA A 60 -19.26 2.64 -0.60
CA ALA A 60 -20.47 2.83 0.19
C ALA A 60 -20.46 4.14 1.00
N LEU A 61 -19.31 4.53 1.54
CA LEU A 61 -19.15 5.83 2.20
C LEU A 61 -19.23 7.00 1.22
N ALA A 62 -18.65 6.85 0.02
CA ALA A 62 -18.73 7.86 -1.03
C ALA A 62 -20.18 8.09 -1.50
N GLU A 63 -20.99 7.04 -1.60
CA GLU A 63 -22.41 7.19 -1.94
C GLU A 63 -23.21 7.87 -0.82
N LYS A 64 -22.89 7.56 0.44
CA LYS A 64 -23.60 8.10 1.60
C LYS A 64 -23.21 9.54 1.96
N HIS A 65 -21.97 9.93 1.71
CA HIS A 65 -21.36 11.16 2.26
C HIS A 65 -20.57 11.97 1.23
N GLY A 66 -20.48 11.50 -0.01
CA GLY A 66 -19.75 12.16 -1.07
C GLY A 66 -20.56 13.26 -1.75
N GLY A 67 -19.85 14.27 -2.26
CA GLY A 67 -20.47 15.32 -3.06
C GLY A 67 -20.70 14.85 -4.50
N SER A 68 -21.89 15.11 -5.05
CA SER A 68 -22.29 14.64 -6.40
C SER A 68 -21.43 15.16 -7.56
N LYS A 69 -20.56 16.16 -7.36
CA LYS A 69 -19.72 16.79 -8.40
C LYS A 69 -18.40 17.31 -7.86
N VAL A 70 -17.57 16.44 -7.30
CA VAL A 70 -16.24 16.83 -6.81
C VAL A 70 -15.21 16.80 -7.95
N LYS A 71 -14.46 17.89 -8.15
CA LYS A 71 -13.36 17.99 -9.12
C LYS A 71 -12.03 18.29 -8.44
N GLY A 72 -10.93 17.79 -9.03
CA GLY A 72 -9.58 18.11 -8.55
C GLY A 72 -9.26 19.62 -8.58
N THR A 73 -9.84 20.35 -9.54
CA THR A 73 -9.64 21.80 -9.69
C THR A 73 -10.44 22.64 -8.70
N ASP A 74 -11.28 22.02 -7.86
CA ASP A 74 -12.10 22.73 -6.88
C ASP A 74 -11.24 23.49 -5.88
N LYS A 75 -11.58 24.76 -5.63
CA LYS A 75 -10.95 25.59 -4.60
C LYS A 75 -11.61 25.30 -3.26
N LEU A 76 -10.89 24.62 -2.38
CA LEU A 76 -11.31 24.34 -1.03
C LEU A 76 -11.07 25.56 -0.15
N LYS A 77 -12.13 26.06 0.48
CA LYS A 77 -12.07 27.12 1.49
C LYS A 77 -12.00 26.46 2.86
N LEU A 78 -10.84 26.57 3.50
CA LEU A 78 -10.55 25.97 4.79
C LEU A 78 -10.50 27.05 5.89
N ASN A 79 -10.97 26.68 7.07
CA ASN A 79 -10.77 27.39 8.32
C ASN A 79 -9.87 26.51 9.20
N VAL A 80 -8.61 26.89 9.33
CA VAL A 80 -7.54 26.12 9.97
C VAL A 80 -7.19 26.78 11.30
N GLY A 81 -7.70 26.25 12.41
CA GLY A 81 -7.48 26.85 13.73
C GLY A 81 -7.87 28.34 13.81
N GLY A 82 -8.89 28.77 13.06
CA GLY A 82 -9.32 30.16 12.94
C GLY A 82 -8.76 30.93 11.74
N THR A 83 -7.73 30.41 11.06
CA THR A 83 -7.09 31.06 9.90
C THR A 83 -7.73 30.61 8.59
N ARG A 84 -8.04 31.56 7.71
CA ARG A 84 -8.59 31.24 6.38
C ARG A 84 -7.47 30.81 5.43
N VAL A 85 -7.58 29.60 4.89
CA VAL A 85 -6.67 29.06 3.88
C VAL A 85 -7.48 28.63 2.67
N THR A 86 -6.99 28.92 1.45
CA THR A 86 -7.64 28.50 0.20
C THR A 86 -6.65 27.70 -0.62
N VAL A 87 -6.98 26.44 -0.92
CA VAL A 87 -6.08 25.51 -1.64
C VAL A 87 -6.90 24.71 -2.64
N ARG A 88 -6.30 24.29 -3.75
CA ARG A 88 -6.97 23.40 -4.71
C ARG A 88 -7.04 21.98 -4.15
N ARG A 89 -8.13 21.27 -4.41
CA ARG A 89 -8.29 19.88 -3.99
C ARG A 89 -7.14 19.00 -4.47
N GLU A 90 -6.78 19.12 -5.75
CA GLU A 90 -5.65 18.42 -6.36
C GLU A 90 -4.33 18.61 -5.60
N THR A 91 -4.10 19.77 -4.96
CA THR A 91 -2.90 20.00 -4.16
C THR A 91 -2.91 19.17 -2.89
N LEU A 92 -4.06 19.03 -2.22
CA LEU A 92 -4.18 18.24 -0.99
C LEU A 92 -4.33 16.74 -1.25
N THR A 93 -4.74 16.35 -2.46
CA THR A 93 -4.90 14.95 -2.87
C THR A 93 -3.76 14.41 -3.72
N GLN A 94 -2.74 15.23 -3.99
CA GLN A 94 -1.58 14.87 -4.80
C GLN A 94 -0.80 13.65 -4.28
N LEU A 95 -0.73 13.48 -2.96
CA LEU A 95 -0.03 12.36 -2.34
C LEU A 95 -1.04 11.27 -1.93
N PRO A 96 -1.26 10.23 -2.77
CA PRO A 96 -2.19 9.16 -2.44
C PRO A 96 -1.75 8.40 -1.18
N GLY A 97 -2.71 7.87 -0.43
CA GLY A 97 -2.46 7.15 0.81
C GLY A 97 -2.24 8.03 2.04
N THR A 98 -2.08 9.35 1.87
CA THR A 98 -2.05 10.29 3.01
C THR A 98 -3.44 10.55 3.58
N ARG A 99 -3.49 10.94 4.86
CA ARG A 99 -4.75 11.34 5.51
C ARG A 99 -5.39 12.57 4.85
N LEU A 100 -4.58 13.51 4.36
CA LEU A 100 -5.09 14.68 3.62
C LEU A 100 -5.76 14.27 2.31
N ALA A 101 -5.12 13.40 1.54
CA ALA A 101 -5.71 12.88 0.31
C ALA A 101 -7.00 12.11 0.58
N ALA A 102 -7.04 11.30 1.65
CA ALA A 102 -8.23 10.56 2.03
C ALA A 102 -9.40 11.47 2.50
N LEU A 103 -9.10 12.57 3.20
CA LEU A 103 -10.09 13.52 3.71
C LEU A 103 -10.70 14.36 2.58
N PHE A 104 -9.87 14.80 1.64
CA PHE A 104 -10.28 15.63 0.51
C PHE A 104 -10.50 14.84 -0.78
N SER A 105 -10.67 13.53 -0.71
CA SER A 105 -10.93 12.66 -1.87
C SER A 105 -12.32 12.84 -2.48
N GLY A 106 -13.20 13.64 -1.88
CA GLY A 106 -14.59 13.80 -2.30
C GLY A 106 -15.59 12.84 -1.65
N ARG A 107 -15.13 11.91 -0.82
CA ARG A 107 -15.98 10.89 -0.17
C ARG A 107 -16.66 11.36 1.11
N TRP A 108 -16.21 12.48 1.66
CA TRP A 108 -16.60 12.95 2.99
C TRP A 108 -17.24 14.33 2.95
N GLU A 109 -17.55 14.87 1.77
CA GLU A 109 -17.93 16.28 1.57
C GLU A 109 -19.08 16.76 2.45
N ASP A 110 -20.03 15.86 2.73
CA ASP A 110 -21.23 16.15 3.51
C ASP A 110 -21.01 15.96 5.02
N CYS A 111 -20.00 15.18 5.40
CA CYS A 111 -19.64 14.95 6.81
C CYS A 111 -18.51 15.86 7.31
N LEU A 112 -17.87 16.64 6.44
CA LEU A 112 -16.85 17.59 6.86
C LEU A 112 -17.47 18.70 7.68
N LEU A 113 -16.90 18.93 8.87
CA LEU A 113 -17.29 20.03 9.74
C LEU A 113 -17.09 21.37 9.01
N ARG A 114 -18.09 22.24 9.05
CA ARG A 114 -18.04 23.55 8.41
C ARG A 114 -18.35 24.66 9.41
N ASP A 115 -17.65 25.78 9.25
CA ASP A 115 -17.94 26.98 10.01
C ASP A 115 -19.19 27.71 9.50
N LYS A 116 -19.58 28.80 10.20
CA LYS A 116 -20.73 29.65 9.83
C LYS A 116 -20.65 30.21 8.39
N LYS A 117 -19.46 30.24 7.79
CA LYS A 117 -19.23 30.72 6.40
C LYS A 117 -19.07 29.57 5.41
N ARG A 118 -19.52 28.35 5.78
CA ARG A 118 -19.47 27.11 4.97
C ARG A 118 -18.05 26.66 4.58
N ARG A 119 -17.02 27.11 5.32
CA ARG A 119 -15.62 26.68 5.11
C ARG A 119 -15.33 25.43 5.92
N ILE A 120 -14.57 24.51 5.35
CA ILE A 120 -14.19 23.26 6.03
C ILE A 120 -13.31 23.59 7.22
N PHE A 121 -13.72 23.20 8.42
CA PHE A 121 -13.01 23.47 9.66
C PHE A 121 -11.99 22.37 9.95
N LEU A 122 -10.75 22.77 10.22
CA LEU A 122 -9.66 21.91 10.65
C LEU A 122 -9.11 22.42 11.97
N ASP A 123 -9.17 21.58 12.99
CA ASP A 123 -8.60 21.86 14.31
C ASP A 123 -7.10 21.53 14.34
N VAL A 124 -6.31 22.32 13.62
CA VAL A 124 -4.85 22.18 13.54
C VAL A 124 -4.18 23.54 13.56
N ASN A 125 -2.89 23.56 13.92
CA ASN A 125 -2.11 24.80 13.93
C ASN A 125 -1.98 25.37 12.50
N PRO A 126 -2.40 26.62 12.26
CA PRO A 126 -2.41 27.20 10.92
C PRO A 126 -1.00 27.38 10.33
N ARG A 127 0.01 27.70 11.15
CA ARG A 127 1.39 27.88 10.68
C ARG A 127 1.99 26.56 10.19
N LEU A 128 1.71 25.47 10.89
CA LEU A 128 2.18 24.14 10.49
C LEU A 128 1.43 23.64 9.26
N PHE A 129 0.11 23.87 9.19
CA PHE A 129 -0.67 23.51 8.01
C PHE A 129 -0.19 24.25 6.76
N GLN A 130 0.18 25.53 6.88
CA GLN A 130 0.74 26.29 5.77
C GLN A 130 2.02 25.64 5.23
N LYS A 131 2.94 25.20 6.10
CA LYS A 131 4.14 24.47 5.67
C LYS A 131 3.82 23.19 4.89
N ILE A 132 2.75 22.48 5.27
CA ILE A 132 2.30 21.29 4.54
C ILE A 132 1.81 21.70 3.15
N VAL A 133 1.02 22.76 3.04
CA VAL A 133 0.55 23.28 1.75
C VAL A 133 1.72 23.73 0.88
N ASP A 134 2.69 24.44 1.45
CA ASP A 134 3.89 24.92 0.76
C ASP A 134 4.72 23.75 0.22
N PHE A 135 4.88 22.68 1.00
CA PHE A 135 5.52 21.44 0.55
C PHE A 135 4.77 20.78 -0.61
N HIS A 136 3.43 20.74 -0.58
CA HIS A 136 2.66 20.23 -1.72
C HIS A 136 2.84 21.08 -2.97
N ASN A 137 2.90 22.41 -2.81
CA ASN A 137 3.13 23.32 -3.93
C ASN A 137 4.55 23.22 -4.49
N SER A 138 5.58 23.06 -3.65
CA SER A 138 6.97 22.92 -4.14
C SER A 138 7.14 21.67 -5.00
N MET A 139 6.43 20.58 -4.67
CA MET A 139 6.42 19.36 -5.49
C MET A 139 5.75 19.55 -6.85
N LYS A 140 4.84 20.52 -7.01
CA LYS A 140 4.21 20.83 -8.32
C LYS A 140 5.09 21.67 -9.24
N ILE A 141 6.08 22.35 -8.67
CA ILE A 141 6.97 23.27 -9.38
C ILE A 141 8.22 22.54 -9.89
N ALA A 142 8.55 21.36 -9.32
CA ALA A 142 9.68 20.55 -9.77
C ALA A 142 9.37 19.86 -11.12
N PRO A 143 10.31 19.89 -12.09
CA PRO A 143 10.15 19.34 -13.44
C PRO A 143 10.07 17.80 -13.47
#